data_AF-Q6F107-F1
#
_entry.id   AF-Q6F107-F1
#
_cell.length_a   1.000
_cell.length_b   1.000
_cell.length_c   1.000
_cell.angle_alpha   90.00
_cell.angle_beta   90.00
_cell.angle_gamma   90.00
#
_symmetry.space_group_name_H-M   'P 1'
#
loop_
_entity.id
_entity.type
_entity.pdbx_description
1 polymer ?
#
loop_
_entity_poly.entity_id
_entity_poly.type
_entity_poly.pdbx_seq_one_letter_code
_entity_poly.pdbx_strand_id
1 'polypeptide(L)'
;MKKLLLVLSSLVVTSSASTIAVSCSTKAEKQNIDSIERFLTIILHSKENDQEPWTNDELEAELVNQKVDEAGGISVKASDEIKEGTITNKQQSIVFTGNGTSKNGYKYTGSITLIYNFGGNKPAPKKKISQQELATTITALQSFLDTIYFKSENAVRSTFVPNANIPGTPAEGLVFKTITVTILDSTQPTDPSIPKLTKFEISGTIGIKNNDDGYYEFEDEVTEEDKKFTCQGTIVDAVIIEDTVITEATKSINDWIKNEKFSDYNDFHDKLLTQQKEILANEQIAIDSITDSGITENETNIDSIYWTNQVSVNLKPNVGYEFSKEVIESEQYKIKTEIEILKIQSNPLKWHVLTSKGNKYIEPQFIQFDKNVNTTSKIQKEYLSNQQITNEWNQDNDKLQQKEFVKSLNIFTGDDKDKKISESVNSYYFTNTTAFNYGSDASESLFKVDEVLFFDKTQENLNNNIESVLGQTKSIDEFVSSSNALTRTTIENTQNTSYYAVFLTKNSNGTYKAANRTLNVLLQEIAVVD
;
A
#
# COMPACT_ATOMS: atom_id res chain seq x y z
N MET A 1 49.05 3.49 25.04
CA MET A 1 48.20 2.34 25.42
C MET A 1 46.82 2.85 25.79
N LYS A 2 45.80 2.35 25.08
CA LYS A 2 44.41 2.10 25.52
C LYS A 2 43.58 3.25 26.13
N LYS A 3 42.54 3.58 25.34
CA LYS A 3 41.12 3.78 25.72
C LYS A 3 40.71 5.13 26.30
N LEU A 4 40.25 6.02 25.41
CA LEU A 4 38.99 6.73 25.61
C LEU A 4 37.97 6.13 24.61
N LEU A 5 37.43 4.98 24.97
CA LEU A 5 36.17 4.48 24.39
C LEU A 5 35.10 4.98 25.35
N LEU A 6 34.40 6.05 24.97
CA LEU A 6 33.14 6.41 25.58
C LEU A 6 32.17 5.27 25.27
N VAL A 7 32.03 4.42 26.28
CA VAL A 7 30.95 3.48 26.46
C VAL A 7 29.65 4.23 26.15
N LEU A 8 29.00 3.86 25.04
CA LEU A 8 27.55 3.87 24.94
C LEU A 8 27.05 3.25 26.25
N SER A 9 26.62 4.07 27.20
CA SER A 9 25.93 3.60 28.38
C SER A 9 24.57 3.07 27.92
N SER A 10 24.58 1.82 27.50
CA SER A 10 23.63 0.79 27.86
C SER A 10 22.36 1.34 28.50
N LEU A 11 21.36 1.58 27.65
CA LEU A 11 19.97 1.46 28.04
C LEU A 11 19.76 0.00 28.43
N VAL A 12 20.04 -0.34 29.70
CA VAL A 12 19.65 -1.63 30.26
C VAL A 12 18.17 -1.51 30.58
N VAL A 13 17.34 -1.84 29.58
CA VAL A 13 15.95 -2.25 29.82
C VAL A 13 15.99 -3.73 30.17
N THR A 14 15.93 -4.01 31.46
CA THR A 14 15.51 -5.31 32.02
C THR A 14 14.58 -4.94 33.16
N SER A 15 13.30 -5.31 33.24
CA SER A 15 12.47 -6.39 32.70
C SER A 15 11.03 -5.86 32.78
N SER A 16 10.07 -6.17 31.92
CA SER A 16 9.65 -7.43 31.31
C SER A 16 8.94 -7.10 29.99
N ALA A 17 8.96 -8.04 29.05
CA ALA A 17 8.49 -7.84 27.67
C ALA A 17 7.08 -7.25 27.59
N SER A 18 6.97 -6.05 27.03
CA SER A 18 5.77 -5.56 26.35
C SER A 18 6.28 -4.95 25.06
N THR A 19 6.27 -5.78 24.02
CA THR A 19 6.61 -5.40 22.66
C THR A 19 5.72 -4.23 22.25
N ILE A 20 6.27 -3.02 22.22
CA ILE A 20 5.79 -2.02 21.27
C ILE A 20 6.13 -2.62 19.91
N ALA A 21 5.12 -3.09 19.19
CA ALA A 21 5.27 -3.54 17.82
C ALA A 21 5.58 -2.32 16.95
N VAL A 22 6.84 -1.89 16.96
CA VAL A 22 7.37 -1.00 15.92
C VAL A 22 7.63 -1.91 14.72
N SER A 23 6.81 -1.74 13.69
CA SER A 23 7.02 -2.31 12.37
C SER A 23 8.47 -2.09 11.94
N CYS A 24 9.24 -3.18 11.86
CA CYS A 24 10.62 -3.16 11.42
C CYS A 24 10.63 -3.20 9.88
N SER A 25 10.44 -2.05 9.23
CA SER A 25 10.85 -1.88 7.84
C SER A 25 12.32 -1.52 7.82
N THR A 26 13.20 -2.48 7.52
CA THR A 26 14.63 -2.26 7.31
C THR A 26 14.88 -1.55 5.98
N LYS A 27 14.57 -0.25 5.96
CA LYS A 27 15.25 0.72 5.11
C LYS A 27 15.89 1.68 6.10
N ALA A 28 17.22 1.79 6.12
CA ALA A 28 17.87 2.80 6.95
C ALA A 28 17.43 4.17 6.43
N GLU A 29 16.42 4.77 7.05
CA GLU A 29 16.03 6.13 6.76
C GLU A 29 17.23 7.02 7.06
N LYS A 30 17.62 7.79 6.05
CA LYS A 30 18.71 8.75 6.19
C LYS A 30 18.24 9.86 7.13
N GLN A 31 19.12 10.31 8.03
CA GLN A 31 18.76 11.34 9.00
C GLN A 31 18.73 12.72 8.32
N ASN A 32 17.88 13.64 8.77
CA ASN A 32 17.99 15.03 8.35
C ASN A 32 19.25 15.64 9.00
N ILE A 33 20.04 16.42 8.26
CA ILE A 33 21.26 17.09 8.74
C ILE A 33 20.99 18.02 9.93
N ASP A 34 19.76 18.51 10.09
CA ASP A 34 19.34 19.27 11.26
C ASP A 34 19.56 18.48 12.57
N SER A 35 19.48 17.14 12.54
CA SER A 35 19.66 16.28 13.71
C SER A 35 21.11 16.15 14.20
N ILE A 36 22.06 16.84 13.54
CA ILE A 36 23.48 16.89 13.95
C ILE A 36 24.00 18.32 14.08
N GLU A 37 23.10 19.31 14.11
CA GLU A 37 23.42 20.73 14.24
C GLU A 37 24.48 21.02 15.31
N ARG A 38 24.33 20.40 16.50
CA ARG A 38 25.28 20.54 17.60
C ARG A 38 26.68 20.11 17.22
N PHE A 39 26.81 18.97 16.54
CA PHE A 39 28.10 18.44 16.12
C PHE A 39 28.74 19.32 15.04
N LEU A 40 27.95 19.77 14.06
CA LEU A 40 28.41 20.72 13.03
C LEU A 40 28.90 22.03 13.65
N THR A 41 28.19 22.54 14.66
CA THR A 41 28.60 23.76 15.36
C THR A 41 29.89 23.56 16.17
N ILE A 42 30.08 22.40 16.79
CA ILE A 42 31.35 22.08 17.48
C ILE A 42 32.52 22.07 16.48
N ILE A 43 32.31 21.49 15.30
CA ILE A 43 33.32 21.44 14.22
C ILE A 43 33.65 22.85 13.70
N LEU A 44 32.64 23.70 13.53
CA LEU A 44 32.89 25.10 13.15
C LEU A 44 33.83 25.80 14.13
N HIS A 45 33.70 25.53 15.43
CA HIS A 45 34.51 26.14 16.48
C HIS A 45 35.76 25.33 16.85
N SER A 46 36.06 24.22 16.17
CA SER A 46 37.30 23.47 16.34
C SER A 46 38.46 24.03 15.51
N LYS A 47 38.24 25.07 14.70
CA LYS A 47 39.28 25.72 13.89
C LYS A 47 40.40 26.23 14.79
N GLU A 48 41.62 25.71 14.60
CA GLU A 48 42.78 26.09 15.42
C GLU A 48 43.18 27.56 15.27
N ASN A 49 43.00 28.13 14.07
CA ASN A 49 43.18 29.56 13.81
C ASN A 49 41.81 30.25 13.72
N ASP A 50 41.33 30.75 14.85
CA ASP A 50 40.04 31.43 14.97
C ASP A 50 40.06 32.88 14.42
N GLN A 51 41.15 33.33 13.79
CA GLN A 51 41.23 34.69 13.21
C GLN A 51 40.74 34.75 11.76
N GLU A 52 40.57 33.59 11.11
CA GLU A 52 40.23 33.47 9.69
C GLU A 52 38.90 32.71 9.48
N PRO A 53 38.08 33.08 8.47
CA PRO A 53 36.83 32.40 8.16
C PRO A 53 37.09 30.97 7.63
N TRP A 54 36.08 30.11 7.64
CA TRP A 54 36.15 28.83 6.94
C TRP A 54 36.07 29.02 5.43
N THR A 55 36.89 28.29 4.68
CA THR A 55 36.61 28.02 3.27
C THR A 55 35.79 26.73 3.14
N ASN A 56 35.09 26.55 2.01
CA ASN A 56 34.30 25.34 1.76
C ASN A 56 35.17 24.08 1.87
N ASP A 57 36.31 24.07 1.17
CA ASP A 57 37.21 22.92 1.10
C ASP A 57 37.80 22.56 2.47
N GLU A 58 38.18 23.57 3.27
CA GLU A 58 38.70 23.36 4.63
C GLU A 58 37.66 22.70 5.54
N LEU A 59 36.42 23.19 5.50
CA LEU A 59 35.36 22.71 6.38
C LEU A 59 34.84 21.34 5.94
N GLU A 60 34.72 21.09 4.64
CA GLU A 60 34.41 19.75 4.12
C GLU A 60 35.48 18.72 4.50
N ALA A 61 36.76 19.09 4.39
CA ALA A 61 37.86 18.24 4.82
C ALA A 61 37.79 17.95 6.32
N GLU A 62 37.47 18.95 7.15
CA GLU A 62 37.33 18.77 8.59
C GLU A 62 36.12 17.89 8.95
N LEU A 63 34.99 18.01 8.25
CA LEU A 63 33.83 17.11 8.45
C LEU A 63 34.18 15.64 8.19
N VAL A 64 34.99 15.38 7.14
CA VAL A 64 35.50 14.04 6.83
C VAL A 64 36.51 13.57 7.87
N ASN A 65 37.44 14.45 8.29
CA ASN A 65 38.43 14.16 9.33
C ASN A 65 37.79 13.77 10.66
N GLN A 66 36.73 14.49 11.05
CA GLN A 66 35.90 14.22 12.23
C GLN A 66 34.92 13.04 12.05
N LYS A 67 34.95 12.38 10.88
CA LYS A 67 34.13 11.21 10.52
C LYS A 67 32.62 11.45 10.63
N VAL A 68 32.18 12.69 10.39
CA VAL A 68 30.76 13.06 10.31
C VAL A 68 30.11 12.19 9.23
N ASP A 69 30.69 12.23 8.03
CA ASP A 69 30.36 11.40 6.88
C ASP A 69 31.60 11.14 6.03
N GLU A 70 31.48 10.32 4.98
CA GLU A 70 32.53 10.15 3.98
C GLU A 70 32.63 11.35 3.01
N ALA A 71 33.71 11.42 2.23
CA ALA A 71 33.93 12.52 1.29
C ALA A 71 32.75 12.66 0.30
N GLY A 72 32.25 13.89 0.16
CA GLY A 72 31.06 14.20 -0.64
C GLY A 72 29.72 13.92 0.06
N GLY A 73 29.72 13.39 1.28
CA GLY A 73 28.49 13.14 2.05
C GLY A 73 27.79 14.40 2.54
N ILE A 74 28.55 15.44 2.89
CA ILE A 74 28.05 16.78 3.24
C ILE A 74 28.79 17.81 2.39
N SER A 75 28.05 18.69 1.73
CA SER A 75 28.61 19.84 1.01
C SER A 75 28.44 21.13 1.82
N VAL A 76 29.41 22.02 1.72
CA VAL A 76 29.48 23.28 2.46
C VAL A 76 29.44 24.46 1.50
N LYS A 77 28.66 25.48 1.86
CA LYS A 77 28.69 26.80 1.23
C LYS A 77 28.87 27.86 2.31
N ALA A 78 30.12 28.21 2.57
CA ALA A 78 30.51 29.33 3.40
C ALA A 78 30.36 30.65 2.62
N SER A 79 29.81 31.66 3.27
CA SER A 79 29.66 33.00 2.71
C SER A 79 31.01 33.70 2.58
N ASP A 80 31.24 34.35 1.43
CA ASP A 80 32.36 35.28 1.23
C ASP A 80 32.12 36.62 1.95
N GLU A 81 30.85 36.96 2.20
CA GLU A 81 30.48 38.13 2.98
C GLU A 81 30.69 37.85 4.48
N ILE A 82 31.67 38.55 5.06
CA ILE A 82 31.95 38.55 6.48
C ILE A 82 31.33 39.79 7.11
N LYS A 83 30.45 39.59 8.10
CA LYS A 83 29.83 40.69 8.84
C LYS A 83 30.64 41.02 10.09
N GLU A 84 30.83 42.31 10.34
CA GLU A 84 31.38 42.81 11.60
C GLU A 84 30.35 42.57 12.72
N GLY A 85 30.75 41.83 13.75
CA GLY A 85 29.97 41.61 14.96
C GLY A 85 30.20 42.72 15.98
N THR A 86 29.30 42.84 16.95
CA THR A 86 29.06 44.09 17.69
C THR A 86 30.19 44.56 18.63
N ILE A 87 31.23 43.75 18.91
CA ILE A 87 32.26 44.13 19.90
C ILE A 87 33.70 43.70 19.49
N THR A 88 33.93 42.48 18.98
CA THR A 88 35.27 42.01 18.51
C THR A 88 35.23 40.84 17.50
N ASN A 89 34.05 40.38 17.07
CA ASN A 89 33.91 39.09 16.39
C ASN A 89 33.45 39.30 14.95
N LYS A 90 34.04 38.59 13.99
CA LYS A 90 33.54 38.48 12.62
C LYS A 90 32.51 37.35 12.56
N GLN A 91 31.51 37.49 11.69
CA GLN A 91 30.48 36.47 11.46
C GLN A 91 30.48 35.98 10.02
N GLN A 92 30.40 34.66 9.87
CA GLN A 92 30.27 33.98 8.58
C GLN A 92 29.03 33.09 8.60
N SER A 93 28.16 33.23 7.61
CA SER A 93 27.03 32.32 7.38
C SER A 93 27.51 31.11 6.58
N ILE A 94 27.15 29.90 7.00
CA ILE A 94 27.61 28.65 6.38
C ILE A 94 26.41 27.72 6.19
N VAL A 95 26.16 27.29 4.96
CA VAL A 95 25.12 26.31 4.64
C VAL A 95 25.77 24.93 4.52
N PHE A 96 25.25 23.97 5.26
CA PHE A 96 25.59 22.55 5.14
C PHE A 96 24.45 21.82 4.43
N THR A 97 24.77 20.97 3.46
CA THR A 97 23.79 20.18 2.72
C THR A 97 24.17 18.71 2.80
N GLY A 98 23.29 17.87 3.34
CA GLY A 98 23.44 16.42 3.36
C GLY A 98 23.06 15.82 2.00
N ASN A 99 23.99 15.09 1.37
CA ASN A 99 23.83 14.55 0.01
C ASN A 99 23.26 13.12 -0.03
N GLY A 100 22.72 12.65 1.09
CA GLY A 100 22.10 11.33 1.21
C GLY A 100 20.96 11.10 0.24
N THR A 101 20.94 9.93 -0.38
CA THR A 101 19.82 9.46 -1.19
C THR A 101 19.57 7.99 -0.90
N SER A 102 18.47 7.44 -1.39
CA SER A 102 18.20 6.00 -1.34
C SER A 102 19.19 5.15 -2.13
N LYS A 103 20.08 5.78 -2.91
CA LYS A 103 21.02 5.14 -3.83
C LYS A 103 22.49 5.18 -3.36
N ASN A 104 22.81 5.88 -2.26
CA ASN A 104 24.20 6.07 -1.81
C ASN A 104 24.41 5.75 -0.32
N GLY A 105 25.69 5.70 0.09
CA GLY A 105 26.14 5.37 1.44
C GLY A 105 26.00 6.51 2.45
N TYR A 106 25.85 7.76 2.00
CA TYR A 106 25.87 8.96 2.85
C TYR A 106 24.75 8.97 3.89
N LYS A 107 25.01 9.54 5.06
CA LYS A 107 24.18 9.39 6.25
C LYS A 107 23.06 10.42 6.34
N TYR A 108 23.29 11.64 5.85
CA TYR A 108 22.41 12.79 6.10
C TYR A 108 21.76 13.36 4.83
N THR A 109 20.57 13.94 4.98
CA THR A 109 19.78 14.62 3.92
C THR A 109 19.37 16.01 4.37
N GLY A 110 18.87 16.86 3.47
CA GLY A 110 18.40 18.21 3.83
C GLY A 110 19.53 19.24 3.93
N SER A 111 19.22 20.43 4.48
CA SER A 111 20.20 21.51 4.60
C SER A 111 19.97 22.36 5.85
N ILE A 112 21.06 22.75 6.52
CA ILE A 112 21.05 23.64 7.69
C ILE A 112 21.98 24.84 7.47
N THR A 113 21.57 26.03 7.92
CA THR A 113 22.42 27.23 7.88
C THR A 113 22.88 27.58 9.30
N LEU A 114 24.19 27.62 9.52
CA LEU A 114 24.80 27.95 10.81
C LEU A 114 25.63 29.23 10.70
N ILE A 115 25.67 29.99 11.79
CA ILE A 115 26.48 31.19 11.91
C ILE A 115 27.76 30.87 12.67
N TYR A 116 28.90 30.94 11.97
CA TYR A 116 30.22 30.82 12.56
C TYR A 116 30.72 32.19 13.03
N ASN A 117 31.10 32.29 14.30
CA ASN A 117 31.65 33.51 14.89
C ASN A 117 33.14 33.29 15.18
N PHE A 118 34.00 34.21 14.74
CA PHE A 118 35.45 34.06 14.80
C PHE A 118 36.16 35.39 15.15
N GLY A 119 37.37 35.32 15.71
CA GLY A 119 38.18 36.46 16.14
C GLY A 119 38.25 36.61 17.66
N GLY A 120 39.19 35.93 18.33
CA GLY A 120 39.71 36.30 19.65
C GLY A 120 38.81 36.01 20.86
N ASN A 121 38.98 34.83 21.45
CA ASN A 121 38.49 34.37 22.77
C ASN A 121 37.02 34.71 23.10
N LYS A 122 36.11 33.82 22.67
CA LYS A 122 34.91 33.43 23.43
C LYS A 122 34.42 32.06 22.92
N PRO A 123 33.78 31.24 23.79
CA PRO A 123 33.11 30.03 23.33
C PRO A 123 32.06 30.38 22.27
N ALA A 124 31.72 29.40 21.43
CA ALA A 124 30.63 29.50 20.47
C ALA A 124 29.41 30.20 21.10
N PRO A 125 28.75 31.16 20.42
CA PRO A 125 27.51 31.70 20.94
C PRO A 125 26.54 30.54 21.10
N LYS A 126 25.91 30.48 22.27
CA LYS A 126 24.97 29.42 22.56
C LYS A 126 23.77 29.56 21.61
N LYS A 127 23.25 28.42 21.14
CA LYS A 127 21.99 28.40 20.41
C LYS A 127 20.91 28.90 21.35
N LYS A 128 20.27 29.98 20.93
CA LYS A 128 19.18 30.59 21.68
C LYS A 128 17.91 29.80 21.43
N ILE A 129 17.23 29.43 22.51
CA ILE A 129 15.90 28.82 22.49
C ILE A 129 14.89 29.92 22.72
N SER A 130 14.03 30.11 21.72
CA SER A 130 13.00 31.13 21.68
C SER A 130 11.74 30.75 22.43
N GLN A 131 10.90 31.74 22.72
CA GLN A 131 9.55 31.53 23.27
C GLN A 131 8.68 30.65 22.35
N GLN A 132 8.82 30.82 21.03
CA GLN A 132 8.05 30.05 20.05
C GLN A 132 8.44 28.55 20.04
N GLU A 133 9.73 28.25 20.20
CA GLU A 133 10.20 26.86 20.32
C GLU A 133 9.63 26.19 21.56
N LEU A 134 9.60 26.88 22.71
CA LEU A 134 8.98 26.36 23.93
C LEU A 134 7.48 26.08 23.74
N ALA A 135 6.74 27.02 23.14
CA ALA A 135 5.32 26.83 22.84
C ALA A 135 5.07 25.63 21.90
N THR A 136 5.94 25.44 20.91
CA THR A 136 5.89 24.31 19.98
C THR A 136 6.18 22.99 20.69
N THR A 137 7.19 22.95 21.58
CA THR A 137 7.51 21.79 22.41
C THR A 137 6.33 21.38 23.29
N ILE A 138 5.65 22.33 23.94
CA ILE A 138 4.47 22.05 24.79
C ILE A 138 3.31 21.49 23.94
N THR A 139 3.06 22.09 22.78
CA THR A 139 2.01 21.64 21.86
C THR A 139 2.28 20.22 21.35
N ALA A 140 3.52 19.93 20.98
CA ALA A 140 3.92 18.61 20.50
C ALA A 140 3.86 17.55 21.62
N LEU A 141 4.24 17.92 22.85
CA LEU A 141 4.08 17.07 24.02
C LEU A 141 2.60 16.73 24.28
N GLN A 142 1.69 17.70 24.18
CA GLN A 142 0.26 17.43 24.30
C GLN A 142 -0.23 16.50 23.18
N SER A 143 0.14 16.78 21.92
CA SER A 143 -0.23 15.92 20.79
C SER A 143 0.29 14.47 20.94
N PHE A 144 1.47 14.29 21.52
CA PHE A 144 2.00 12.98 21.87
C PHE A 144 1.15 12.28 22.93
N LEU A 145 0.73 12.99 23.97
CA LEU A 145 -0.13 12.45 25.03
C LEU A 145 -1.57 12.18 24.58
N ASP A 146 -2.06 12.87 23.55
CA ASP A 146 -3.37 12.61 22.94
C ASP A 146 -3.39 11.35 22.08
N THR A 147 -2.22 10.91 21.59
CA THR A 147 -2.08 9.77 20.68
C THR A 147 -1.59 8.50 21.37
N ILE A 148 -1.03 8.62 22.58
CA ILE A 148 -0.48 7.48 23.33
C ILE A 148 -1.25 7.25 24.64
N TYR A 149 -1.51 5.98 24.90
CA TYR A 149 -2.12 5.50 26.15
C TYR A 149 -1.07 4.77 27.00
N PHE A 150 -1.02 5.10 28.29
CA PHE A 150 -0.10 4.45 29.24
C PHE A 150 -0.78 3.27 29.92
N LYS A 151 -0.05 2.16 30.12
CA LYS A 151 -0.61 0.94 30.73
C LYS A 151 -0.73 0.98 32.25
N SER A 152 -0.09 1.95 32.91
CA SER A 152 -0.13 2.08 34.37
C SER A 152 0.41 3.43 34.84
N GLU A 153 0.05 3.80 36.06
CA GLU A 153 0.67 4.93 36.76
C GLU A 153 2.20 4.78 36.87
N ASN A 154 2.70 3.57 37.10
CA ASN A 154 4.15 3.33 37.19
C ASN A 154 4.86 3.61 35.84
N ALA A 155 4.22 3.27 34.72
CA ALA A 155 4.72 3.59 33.39
C ALA A 155 4.77 5.11 33.16
N VAL A 156 3.75 5.85 33.58
CA VAL A 156 3.74 7.33 33.52
C VAL A 156 4.88 7.89 34.36
N ARG A 157 4.99 7.49 35.63
CA ARG A 157 6.00 8.03 36.57
C ARG A 157 7.45 7.70 36.17
N SER A 158 7.69 6.58 35.52
CA SER A 158 9.01 6.22 35.00
C SER A 158 9.36 6.91 33.68
N THR A 159 8.35 7.30 32.88
CA THR A 159 8.54 8.04 31.63
C THR A 159 8.83 9.51 31.88
N PHE A 160 8.08 10.13 32.79
CA PHE A 160 8.10 11.57 33.04
C PHE A 160 8.95 11.90 34.27
N VAL A 161 10.27 11.89 34.08
CA VAL A 161 11.27 12.16 35.12
C VAL A 161 12.12 13.40 34.81
N PRO A 162 12.69 14.08 35.82
CA PRO A 162 13.60 15.20 35.58
C PRO A 162 14.78 14.80 34.68
N ASN A 163 15.21 15.74 33.84
CA ASN A 163 16.29 15.61 32.85
C ASN A 163 16.03 14.56 31.74
N ALA A 164 14.82 13.99 31.66
CA ALA A 164 14.41 13.22 30.48
C ALA A 164 14.09 14.13 29.30
N ASN A 165 14.34 13.63 28.08
CA ASN A 165 14.01 14.33 26.85
C ASN A 165 12.49 14.50 26.72
N ILE A 166 12.05 15.60 26.11
CA ILE A 166 10.62 15.89 25.90
C ILE A 166 10.18 15.30 24.55
N PRO A 167 9.18 14.39 24.51
CA PRO A 167 8.64 13.87 23.26
C PRO A 167 8.10 14.97 22.34
N GLY A 168 8.40 14.88 21.04
CA GLY A 168 7.90 15.82 20.03
C GLY A 168 8.60 17.19 19.99
N THR A 169 9.62 17.43 20.83
CA THR A 169 10.34 18.71 20.82
C THR A 169 11.14 18.92 19.52
N PRO A 170 11.03 20.08 18.84
CA PRO A 170 11.85 20.41 17.68
C PRO A 170 13.27 20.86 18.08
N ALA A 171 13.44 21.38 19.30
CA ALA A 171 14.72 21.85 19.80
C ALA A 171 15.47 20.73 20.54
N GLU A 172 16.64 20.38 20.02
CA GLU A 172 17.61 19.55 20.73
C GLU A 172 18.04 20.22 22.06
N GLY A 173 18.32 19.43 23.10
CA GLY A 173 18.77 19.94 24.40
C GLY A 173 17.67 20.32 25.39
N LEU A 174 16.40 20.34 24.99
CA LEU A 174 15.27 20.55 25.91
C LEU A 174 14.92 19.29 26.71
N VAL A 175 14.77 19.46 28.03
CA VAL A 175 14.40 18.41 28.98
C VAL A 175 13.39 18.91 29.99
N PHE A 176 12.75 17.98 30.70
CA PHE A 176 11.97 18.32 31.89
C PHE A 176 12.90 18.77 33.02
N LYS A 177 12.99 20.07 33.32
CA LYS A 177 13.79 20.59 34.44
C LYS A 177 13.17 20.23 35.78
N THR A 178 11.88 20.52 35.90
CA THR A 178 11.03 20.03 36.98
C THR A 178 9.83 19.34 36.36
N ILE A 179 9.35 18.27 37.01
CA ILE A 179 8.14 17.59 36.57
C ILE A 179 7.43 16.99 37.78
N THR A 180 6.10 17.13 37.77
CA THR A 180 5.18 16.56 38.72
C THR A 180 4.16 15.77 37.93
N VAL A 181 3.87 14.55 38.40
CA VAL A 181 2.83 13.69 37.83
C VAL A 181 1.71 13.59 38.84
N THR A 182 0.53 14.08 38.46
CA THR A 182 -0.70 14.03 39.24
C THR A 182 -1.68 13.08 38.56
N ILE A 183 -2.15 12.07 39.27
CA ILE A 183 -3.23 11.20 38.79
C ILE A 183 -4.55 11.89 39.10
N LEU A 184 -5.38 12.09 38.08
CA LEU A 184 -6.69 12.69 38.21
C LEU A 184 -7.72 11.58 38.46
N ASP A 185 -8.80 11.92 39.16
CA ASP A 185 -9.84 10.94 39.51
C ASP A 185 -10.42 10.28 38.25
N SER A 186 -10.44 8.95 38.28
CA SER A 186 -11.14 8.13 37.28
C SER A 186 -12.51 7.73 37.81
N THR A 187 -13.57 7.92 37.03
CA THR A 187 -14.82 7.19 37.26
C THR A 187 -14.61 5.73 36.87
N GLN A 188 -14.67 4.82 37.85
CA GLN A 188 -14.71 3.39 37.57
C GLN A 188 -15.97 3.08 36.77
N PRO A 189 -15.85 2.43 35.59
CA PRO A 189 -17.01 1.90 34.90
C PRO A 189 -17.75 0.93 35.81
N THR A 190 -19.08 0.98 35.81
CA THR A 190 -19.90 -0.02 36.52
C THR A 190 -19.88 -1.38 35.84
N ASP A 191 -19.50 -1.43 34.57
CA ASP A 191 -19.35 -2.63 33.76
C ASP A 191 -17.87 -2.97 33.59
N PRO A 192 -17.41 -4.15 34.08
CA PRO A 192 -16.00 -4.55 33.99
C PRO A 192 -15.53 -4.87 32.57
N SER A 193 -16.43 -4.95 31.58
CA SER A 193 -16.09 -5.10 30.16
C SER A 193 -15.71 -3.77 29.49
N ILE A 194 -15.89 -2.66 30.20
CA ILE A 194 -15.52 -1.33 29.71
C ILE A 194 -14.14 -0.95 30.25
N PRO A 195 -13.19 -0.57 29.37
CA PRO A 195 -11.87 -0.11 29.76
C PRO A 195 -11.93 1.07 30.69
N LYS A 196 -11.16 1.02 31.78
CA LYS A 196 -11.07 2.14 32.70
C LYS A 196 -10.01 3.12 32.20
N LEU A 197 -10.45 4.33 31.92
CA LEU A 197 -9.60 5.45 31.52
C LEU A 197 -9.33 6.33 32.75
N THR A 198 -8.06 6.45 33.11
CA THR A 198 -7.60 7.32 34.20
C THR A 198 -6.81 8.48 33.59
N LYS A 199 -7.30 9.70 33.74
CA LYS A 199 -6.54 10.88 33.28
C LYS A 199 -5.39 11.16 34.24
N PHE A 200 -4.28 11.63 33.70
CA PHE A 200 -3.19 12.18 34.50
C PHE A 200 -2.76 13.52 33.93
N GLU A 201 -2.21 14.35 34.79
CA GLU A 201 -1.61 15.62 34.43
C GLU A 201 -0.12 15.57 34.73
N ILE A 202 0.67 16.05 33.78
CA ILE A 202 2.07 16.39 34.00
C ILE A 202 2.23 17.89 33.99
N SER A 203 2.90 18.42 35.00
CA SER A 203 3.19 19.86 35.10
C SER A 203 4.61 20.09 35.60
N GLY A 204 5.20 21.21 35.21
CA GLY A 204 6.58 21.49 35.56
C GLY A 204 7.18 22.62 34.75
N THR A 205 8.52 22.58 34.62
CA THR A 205 9.27 23.55 33.84
C THR A 205 10.19 22.86 32.84
N ILE A 206 10.33 23.46 31.67
CA ILE A 206 11.28 23.08 30.64
C ILE A 206 12.63 23.70 30.99
N GLY A 207 13.70 22.94 30.78
CA GLY A 207 15.07 23.44 30.91
C GLY A 207 16.00 22.86 29.87
N ILE A 208 17.25 23.28 29.98
CA ILE A 208 18.34 22.80 29.14
C ILE A 208 18.99 21.61 29.85
N LYS A 209 19.27 20.55 29.10
CA LYS A 209 19.94 19.35 29.58
C LYS A 209 21.26 19.70 30.25
N ASN A 210 21.55 19.10 31.41
CA ASN A 210 22.68 19.49 32.26
C ASN A 210 24.06 19.49 31.58
N ASN A 211 24.26 18.69 30.53
CA ASN A 211 25.54 18.61 29.80
C ASN A 211 25.56 19.48 28.52
N ASP A 212 24.50 20.26 28.30
CA ASP A 212 24.27 21.03 27.08
C ASP A 212 24.13 22.54 27.38
N ASP A 213 24.33 22.95 28.63
CA ASP A 213 24.28 24.34 29.11
C ASP A 213 25.40 25.24 28.54
N GLY A 214 26.50 24.63 28.09
CA GLY A 214 27.56 25.28 27.32
C GLY A 214 27.20 25.52 25.85
N TYR A 215 26.11 24.94 25.36
CA TYR A 215 25.69 25.00 23.96
C TYR A 215 24.35 25.69 23.75
N TYR A 216 23.39 25.52 24.66
CA TYR A 216 22.09 26.17 24.61
C TYR A 216 21.95 27.25 25.68
N GLU A 217 21.21 28.30 25.37
CA GLU A 217 20.66 29.25 26.33
C GLU A 217 19.26 29.67 25.91
N PHE A 218 18.48 30.22 26.83
CA PHE A 218 17.20 30.83 26.47
C PHE A 218 17.42 32.25 25.96
N GLU A 219 16.58 32.71 25.03
CA GLU A 219 16.55 34.13 24.65
C GLU A 219 16.23 35.02 25.86
N ASP A 220 16.70 36.27 25.84
CA ASP A 220 16.55 37.21 26.96
C ASP A 220 15.07 37.53 27.27
N GLU A 221 14.19 37.45 26.27
CA GLU A 221 12.74 37.59 26.41
C GLU A 221 12.03 36.37 27.03
N VAL A 222 12.68 35.20 27.11
CA VAL A 222 12.05 33.99 27.67
C VAL A 222 11.98 34.09 29.18
N THR A 223 10.75 34.19 29.69
CA THR A 223 10.48 34.27 31.12
C THR A 223 10.39 32.88 31.77
N GLU A 224 10.37 32.84 33.10
CA GLU A 224 10.08 31.58 33.81
C GLU A 224 8.63 31.10 33.59
N GLU A 225 7.71 31.98 33.16
CA GLU A 225 6.34 31.57 32.83
C GLU A 225 6.29 30.82 31.50
N ASP A 226 7.06 31.26 30.50
CA ASP A 226 7.15 30.60 29.19
C ASP A 226 7.71 29.18 29.26
N LYS A 227 8.47 28.89 30.32
CA LYS A 227 9.05 27.57 30.59
C LYS A 227 8.07 26.63 31.27
N LYS A 228 6.96 27.12 31.83
CA LYS A 228 5.99 26.27 32.51
C LYS A 228 5.14 25.52 31.49
N PHE A 229 4.80 24.28 31.83
CA PHE A 229 3.88 23.49 31.04
C PHE A 229 2.90 22.76 31.94
N THR A 230 1.74 22.44 31.37
CA THR A 230 0.76 21.53 31.93
C THR A 230 0.13 20.79 30.77
N CYS A 231 0.27 19.46 30.75
CA CYS A 231 -0.27 18.61 29.71
C CYS A 231 -1.00 17.43 30.34
N GLN A 232 -1.99 16.90 29.64
CA GLN A 232 -2.79 15.77 30.13
C GLN A 232 -2.63 14.56 29.22
N GLY A 233 -2.54 13.39 29.84
CA GLY A 233 -2.52 12.10 29.15
C GLY A 233 -3.54 11.14 29.75
N THR A 234 -3.57 9.92 29.20
CA THR A 234 -4.51 8.89 29.62
C THR A 234 -3.78 7.60 29.97
N ILE A 235 -4.06 7.07 31.16
CA ILE A 235 -3.76 5.68 31.53
C ILE A 235 -4.97 4.83 31.17
N VAL A 236 -4.71 3.67 30.59
CA VAL A 236 -5.71 2.69 30.20
C VAL A 236 -5.44 1.40 30.96
N ASP A 237 -6.35 1.05 31.85
CA ASP A 237 -6.39 -0.30 32.43
C ASP A 237 -7.14 -1.18 31.42
N ALA A 238 -6.38 -1.90 30.60
CA ALA A 238 -6.93 -2.62 29.46
C ALA A 238 -7.83 -3.78 29.88
N VAL A 239 -8.96 -3.94 29.19
CA VAL A 239 -9.80 -5.14 29.31
C VAL A 239 -9.24 -6.22 28.40
N ILE A 240 -9.03 -7.40 28.97
CA ILE A 240 -8.51 -8.55 28.22
C ILE A 240 -9.65 -9.17 27.40
N ILE A 241 -9.42 -9.27 26.10
CA ILE A 241 -10.32 -9.93 25.14
C ILE A 241 -10.02 -11.43 25.18
N GLU A 242 -11.00 -12.20 25.64
CA GLU A 242 -10.95 -13.65 25.69
C GLU A 242 -11.21 -14.30 24.32
N ASP A 243 -10.90 -15.58 24.21
CA ASP A 243 -11.09 -16.43 23.01
C ASP A 243 -12.55 -16.47 22.53
N THR A 244 -13.50 -16.40 23.46
CA THR A 244 -14.94 -16.41 23.18
C THR A 244 -15.36 -15.26 22.28
N VAL A 245 -14.84 -14.05 22.54
CA VAL A 245 -15.13 -12.86 21.72
C VAL A 245 -14.61 -13.03 20.29
N ILE A 246 -13.41 -13.61 20.13
CA ILE A 246 -12.82 -13.87 18.81
C ILE A 246 -13.60 -14.95 18.06
N THR A 247 -14.07 -15.97 18.77
CA THR A 247 -14.89 -17.06 18.21
C THR A 247 -16.25 -16.54 17.72
N GLU A 248 -16.89 -15.67 18.50
CA GLU A 248 -18.14 -15.01 18.11
C GLU A 248 -17.97 -14.09 16.91
N ALA A 249 -16.88 -13.32 16.86
CA ALA A 249 -16.53 -12.49 15.72
C ALA A 249 -16.31 -13.30 14.45
N THR A 250 -15.56 -14.40 14.57
CA THR A 250 -15.31 -15.35 13.46
C THR A 250 -16.60 -15.91 12.91
N LYS A 251 -17.49 -16.35 13.80
CA LYS A 251 -18.81 -16.86 13.41
C LYS A 251 -19.63 -15.79 12.70
N SER A 252 -19.67 -14.57 13.24
CA SER A 252 -20.47 -13.48 12.69
C SER A 252 -19.99 -13.06 11.29
N ILE A 253 -18.67 -12.97 11.09
CA ILE A 253 -18.09 -12.73 9.75
C ILE A 253 -18.47 -13.87 8.78
N ASN A 254 -18.33 -15.13 9.19
CA ASN A 254 -18.64 -16.27 8.32
C ASN A 254 -20.13 -16.38 8.00
N ASP A 255 -21.01 -16.06 8.95
CA ASP A 255 -22.45 -16.09 8.73
C ASP A 255 -22.90 -14.91 7.85
N TRP A 256 -22.27 -13.74 7.98
CA TRP A 256 -22.46 -12.62 7.05
C TRP A 256 -22.01 -12.99 5.62
N ILE A 257 -20.82 -13.56 5.46
CA ILE A 257 -20.29 -14.02 4.15
C ILE A 257 -21.28 -14.94 3.43
N LYS A 258 -21.89 -15.89 4.14
CA LYS A 258 -22.85 -16.86 3.54
C LYS A 258 -24.13 -16.20 3.02
N ASN A 259 -24.52 -15.06 3.57
CA ASN A 259 -25.76 -14.37 3.23
C ASN A 259 -25.55 -13.26 2.20
N GLU A 260 -24.30 -12.93 1.91
CA GLU A 260 -23.93 -11.87 0.98
C GLU A 260 -23.43 -12.44 -0.35
N LYS A 261 -23.49 -11.59 -1.38
CA LYS A 261 -22.88 -11.86 -2.68
C LYS A 261 -21.83 -10.82 -2.98
N PHE A 262 -20.72 -11.29 -3.53
CA PHE A 262 -19.57 -10.46 -3.87
C PHE A 262 -19.29 -10.55 -5.35
N SER A 263 -19.12 -9.40 -6.00
CA SER A 263 -18.72 -9.41 -7.40
C SER A 263 -17.24 -9.77 -7.59
N ASP A 264 -16.39 -9.26 -6.71
CA ASP A 264 -14.96 -9.53 -6.67
C ASP A 264 -14.43 -9.35 -5.23
N TYR A 265 -13.12 -9.50 -5.06
CA TYR A 265 -12.46 -9.31 -3.77
C TYR A 265 -12.59 -7.88 -3.22
N ASN A 266 -12.58 -6.85 -4.07
CA ASN A 266 -12.66 -5.46 -3.62
C ASN A 266 -14.07 -5.15 -3.10
N ASP A 267 -15.11 -5.65 -3.77
CA ASP A 267 -16.49 -5.54 -3.29
C ASP A 267 -16.67 -6.20 -1.91
N PHE A 268 -16.10 -7.40 -1.71
CA PHE A 268 -16.05 -8.02 -0.38
C PHE A 268 -15.31 -7.15 0.65
N HIS A 269 -14.09 -6.70 0.30
CA HIS A 269 -13.25 -5.87 1.16
C HIS A 269 -14.00 -4.61 1.64
N ASP A 270 -14.59 -3.88 0.70
CA ASP A 270 -15.22 -2.59 0.97
C ASP A 270 -16.52 -2.76 1.75
N LYS A 271 -17.34 -3.76 1.42
CA LYS A 271 -18.55 -4.10 2.19
C LYS A 271 -18.20 -4.50 3.62
N LEU A 272 -17.22 -5.39 3.80
CA LEU A 272 -16.81 -5.86 5.11
C LEU A 272 -16.32 -4.70 5.98
N LEU A 273 -15.48 -3.80 5.46
CA LEU A 273 -15.00 -2.63 6.21
C LEU A 273 -16.11 -1.63 6.54
N THR A 274 -17.03 -1.40 5.59
CA THR A 274 -18.15 -0.46 5.76
C THR A 274 -19.15 -0.97 6.79
N GLN A 275 -19.44 -2.26 6.79
CA GLN A 275 -20.46 -2.90 7.63
C GLN A 275 -19.88 -3.51 8.92
N GLN A 276 -18.57 -3.45 9.16
CA GLN A 276 -17.90 -4.15 10.26
C GLN A 276 -18.55 -3.92 11.64
N LYS A 277 -19.08 -2.71 11.90
CA LYS A 277 -19.72 -2.39 13.19
C LYS A 277 -20.98 -3.21 13.42
N GLU A 278 -21.77 -3.41 12.37
CA GLU A 278 -22.98 -4.24 12.41
C GLU A 278 -22.62 -5.73 12.45
N ILE A 279 -21.64 -6.15 11.64
CA ILE A 279 -21.21 -7.55 11.54
C ILE A 279 -20.60 -8.04 12.84
N LEU A 280 -19.68 -7.27 13.43
CA LEU A 280 -19.00 -7.68 14.66
C LEU A 280 -19.89 -7.51 15.89
N ALA A 281 -20.81 -6.52 15.88
CA ALA A 281 -21.69 -6.17 16.99
C ALA A 281 -20.96 -6.08 18.36
N ASN A 282 -19.68 -5.72 18.33
CA ASN A 282 -18.78 -5.77 19.47
C ASN A 282 -17.80 -4.59 19.40
N GLU A 283 -17.69 -3.82 20.49
CA GLU A 283 -16.84 -2.62 20.54
C GLU A 283 -15.40 -2.91 20.96
N GLN A 284 -15.06 -4.14 21.36
CA GLN A 284 -13.73 -4.51 21.83
C GLN A 284 -12.74 -4.73 20.67
N ILE A 285 -13.24 -5.07 19.48
CA ILE A 285 -12.44 -5.44 18.31
C ILE A 285 -12.85 -4.63 17.07
N ALA A 286 -11.94 -4.53 16.12
CA ALA A 286 -12.17 -4.00 14.79
C ALA A 286 -11.41 -4.80 13.75
N ILE A 287 -11.77 -4.63 12.48
CA ILE A 287 -11.01 -5.20 11.37
C ILE A 287 -9.76 -4.35 11.15
N ASP A 288 -8.60 -4.99 11.19
CA ASP A 288 -7.32 -4.33 10.93
C ASP A 288 -6.96 -4.34 9.46
N SER A 289 -6.98 -5.53 8.86
CA SER A 289 -6.60 -5.74 7.48
C SER A 289 -7.31 -6.95 6.91
N ILE A 290 -7.56 -6.93 5.61
CA ILE A 290 -8.08 -8.07 4.85
C ILE A 290 -7.04 -8.39 3.78
N THR A 291 -6.71 -9.66 3.59
CA THR A 291 -5.72 -10.07 2.58
C THR A 291 -6.29 -11.15 1.67
N ASP A 292 -6.09 -10.97 0.37
CA ASP A 292 -6.41 -11.96 -0.66
C ASP A 292 -5.34 -13.06 -0.67
N SER A 293 -5.74 -14.31 -0.46
CA SER A 293 -4.84 -15.48 -0.57
C SER A 293 -4.96 -16.17 -1.93
N GLY A 294 -5.91 -15.73 -2.77
CA GLY A 294 -6.07 -16.18 -4.13
C GLY A 294 -7.21 -17.15 -4.35
N ILE A 295 -7.57 -17.22 -5.63
CA ILE A 295 -8.70 -17.99 -6.14
C ILE A 295 -8.31 -19.47 -6.30
N THR A 296 -9.21 -20.37 -5.88
CA THR A 296 -9.09 -21.82 -6.07
C THR A 296 -10.20 -22.34 -7.01
N GLU A 297 -9.81 -22.94 -8.14
CA GLU A 297 -10.71 -23.83 -8.92
C GLU A 297 -10.43 -25.28 -8.55
N ASN A 298 -11.49 -26.05 -8.36
CA ASN A 298 -11.43 -27.49 -8.18
C ASN A 298 -12.58 -28.16 -8.94
N GLU A 299 -12.54 -29.49 -9.07
CA GLU A 299 -13.58 -30.25 -9.80
C GLU A 299 -14.97 -30.04 -9.21
N THR A 300 -15.08 -29.73 -7.91
CA THR A 300 -16.36 -29.52 -7.24
C THR A 300 -17.01 -28.15 -7.55
N ASN A 301 -16.24 -27.15 -7.97
CA ASN A 301 -16.74 -25.80 -8.28
C ASN A 301 -16.54 -25.40 -9.76
N ILE A 302 -16.07 -26.30 -10.62
CA ILE A 302 -15.80 -26.00 -12.02
C ILE A 302 -17.07 -25.56 -12.77
N ASP A 303 -18.21 -26.17 -12.44
CA ASP A 303 -19.53 -25.86 -13.00
C ASP A 303 -20.23 -24.68 -12.31
N SER A 304 -19.72 -24.20 -11.16
CA SER A 304 -20.25 -23.01 -10.48
C SER A 304 -20.00 -21.73 -11.29
N ILE A 305 -20.92 -20.76 -11.14
CA ILE A 305 -20.71 -19.39 -11.64
C ILE A 305 -19.82 -18.53 -10.74
N TYR A 306 -19.45 -19.08 -9.57
CA TYR A 306 -18.61 -18.44 -8.57
C TYR A 306 -17.25 -19.13 -8.43
N TRP A 307 -16.23 -18.32 -8.22
CA TRP A 307 -14.94 -18.72 -7.69
C TRP A 307 -15.00 -18.82 -6.18
N THR A 308 -14.35 -19.84 -5.62
CA THR A 308 -13.99 -19.85 -4.21
C THR A 308 -12.69 -19.07 -4.06
N ASN A 309 -12.73 -17.94 -3.36
CA ASN A 309 -11.56 -17.14 -3.06
C ASN A 309 -11.18 -17.26 -1.57
N GLN A 310 -9.92 -17.59 -1.29
CA GLN A 310 -9.43 -17.71 0.07
C GLN A 310 -8.98 -16.34 0.58
N VAL A 311 -9.50 -15.92 1.73
CA VAL A 311 -9.19 -14.62 2.33
C VAL A 311 -8.80 -14.76 3.80
N SER A 312 -7.99 -13.84 4.28
CA SER A 312 -7.69 -13.70 5.70
C SER A 312 -8.16 -12.34 6.20
N VAL A 313 -8.97 -12.35 7.26
CA VAL A 313 -9.43 -11.15 7.97
C VAL A 313 -8.70 -11.08 9.30
N ASN A 314 -7.86 -10.07 9.46
CA ASN A 314 -7.11 -9.86 10.71
C ASN A 314 -7.86 -8.87 11.58
N LEU A 315 -8.07 -9.24 12.85
CA LEU A 315 -8.68 -8.40 13.86
C LEU A 315 -7.61 -7.65 14.66
N LYS A 316 -7.97 -6.47 15.16
CA LYS A 316 -7.22 -5.73 16.17
C LYS A 316 -8.11 -5.38 17.36
N PRO A 317 -7.55 -5.22 18.57
CA PRO A 317 -8.29 -4.64 19.68
C PRO A 317 -8.53 -3.15 19.43
N ASN A 318 -9.69 -2.66 19.86
CA ASN A 318 -9.94 -1.22 19.94
C ASN A 318 -9.21 -0.61 21.13
N VAL A 319 -9.14 0.73 21.16
CA VAL A 319 -8.53 1.48 22.28
C VAL A 319 -9.18 1.04 23.58
N GLY A 320 -8.36 0.68 24.57
CA GLY A 320 -8.86 0.18 25.85
C GLY A 320 -8.83 -1.33 26.00
N TYR A 321 -8.58 -2.07 24.92
CA TYR A 321 -8.62 -3.52 24.93
C TYR A 321 -7.29 -4.13 24.52
N GLU A 322 -7.01 -5.33 25.01
CA GLU A 322 -5.85 -6.12 24.62
C GLU A 322 -6.26 -7.58 24.42
N PHE A 323 -5.73 -8.23 23.38
CA PHE A 323 -5.92 -9.67 23.21
C PHE A 323 -5.26 -10.42 24.37
N SER A 324 -5.92 -11.49 24.84
CA SER A 324 -5.29 -12.40 25.77
C SER A 324 -4.02 -13.01 25.18
N LYS A 325 -3.10 -13.43 26.06
CA LYS A 325 -1.87 -14.09 25.63
C LYS A 325 -2.15 -15.31 24.76
N GLU A 326 -3.18 -16.07 25.09
CA GLU A 326 -3.61 -17.25 24.33
C GLU A 326 -4.06 -16.89 22.92
N VAL A 327 -4.89 -15.84 22.76
CA VAL A 327 -5.34 -15.34 21.44
C VAL A 327 -4.14 -14.93 20.58
N ILE A 328 -3.13 -14.29 21.18
CA ILE A 328 -1.91 -13.87 20.48
C ILE A 328 -1.07 -15.08 20.06
N GLU A 329 -0.78 -16.00 20.99
CA GLU A 329 0.09 -17.17 20.74
C GLU A 329 -0.52 -18.15 19.73
N SER A 330 -1.85 -18.28 19.72
CA SER A 330 -2.59 -19.15 18.79
C SER A 330 -3.00 -18.46 17.49
N GLU A 331 -2.70 -17.16 17.34
CA GLU A 331 -3.09 -16.33 16.19
C GLU A 331 -4.59 -16.35 15.86
N GLN A 332 -5.46 -16.55 16.85
CA GLN A 332 -6.92 -16.62 16.64
C GLN A 332 -7.52 -15.35 16.00
N TYR A 333 -6.87 -14.21 16.19
CA TYR A 333 -7.27 -12.94 15.56
C TYR A 333 -7.09 -12.93 14.04
N LYS A 334 -6.47 -13.95 13.43
CA LYS A 334 -6.34 -14.13 11.97
C LYS A 334 -7.37 -15.12 11.47
N ILE A 335 -8.51 -14.62 11.02
CA ILE A 335 -9.63 -15.43 10.54
C ILE A 335 -9.38 -15.81 9.09
N LYS A 336 -9.18 -17.11 8.84
CA LYS A 336 -9.13 -17.66 7.49
C LYS A 336 -10.52 -18.13 7.07
N THR A 337 -10.97 -17.67 5.92
CA THR A 337 -12.30 -18.02 5.39
C THR A 337 -12.32 -18.02 3.87
N GLU A 338 -13.42 -18.46 3.31
CA GLU A 338 -13.65 -18.55 1.87
C GLU A 338 -14.86 -17.70 1.49
N ILE A 339 -14.72 -16.92 0.43
CA ILE A 339 -15.80 -16.12 -0.15
C ILE A 339 -16.11 -16.64 -1.55
N GLU A 340 -17.37 -16.52 -1.96
CA GLU A 340 -17.77 -16.75 -3.34
C GLU A 340 -17.79 -15.42 -4.10
N ILE A 341 -16.99 -15.32 -5.15
CA ILE A 341 -16.95 -14.15 -6.05
C ILE A 341 -17.32 -14.58 -7.46
N LEU A 342 -17.97 -13.73 -8.26
CA LEU A 342 -18.34 -14.09 -9.63
C LEU A 342 -17.11 -14.51 -10.45
N LYS A 343 -17.28 -15.45 -11.40
CA LYS A 343 -16.23 -15.85 -12.35
C LYS A 343 -15.93 -14.78 -13.41
N ILE A 344 -15.42 -13.65 -12.94
CA ILE A 344 -15.02 -12.47 -13.71
C ILE A 344 -13.50 -12.36 -13.74
N GLN A 345 -12.94 -12.26 -14.94
CA GLN A 345 -11.50 -12.26 -15.16
C GLN A 345 -10.97 -10.82 -15.16
N SER A 346 -9.89 -10.52 -14.45
CA SER A 346 -9.39 -9.14 -14.31
C SER A 346 -8.57 -8.66 -15.52
N ASN A 347 -7.78 -9.54 -16.16
CA ASN A 347 -6.94 -9.17 -17.30
C ASN A 347 -7.56 -9.58 -18.65
N PRO A 348 -7.58 -8.69 -19.66
CA PRO A 348 -8.15 -9.00 -20.96
C PRO A 348 -7.24 -9.90 -21.81
N LEU A 349 -7.84 -10.87 -22.50
CA LEU A 349 -7.24 -11.49 -23.69
C LEU A 349 -7.50 -10.61 -24.91
N LYS A 350 -6.52 -10.46 -25.79
CA LYS A 350 -6.75 -9.76 -27.07
C LYS A 350 -7.64 -10.63 -27.94
N TRP A 351 -8.63 -10.03 -28.59
CA TRP A 351 -9.50 -10.72 -29.53
C TRP A 351 -9.61 -9.88 -30.79
N HIS A 352 -8.99 -10.36 -31.88
CA HIS A 352 -9.01 -9.64 -33.14
C HIS A 352 -10.39 -9.74 -33.81
N VAL A 353 -10.87 -8.63 -34.33
CA VAL A 353 -12.14 -8.51 -35.04
C VAL A 353 -11.82 -8.17 -36.48
N LEU A 354 -12.07 -9.10 -37.41
CA LEU A 354 -11.89 -8.77 -38.83
C LEU A 354 -13.04 -7.90 -39.30
N THR A 355 -12.74 -6.86 -40.06
CA THR A 355 -13.77 -6.00 -40.67
C THR A 355 -13.61 -5.97 -42.18
N SER A 356 -14.71 -6.18 -42.91
CA SER A 356 -14.72 -6.13 -44.37
C SER A 356 -16.09 -5.69 -44.88
N LYS A 357 -16.12 -4.72 -45.80
CA LYS A 357 -17.35 -4.17 -46.42
C LYS A 357 -18.43 -3.79 -45.39
N GLY A 358 -18.02 -3.28 -44.22
CA GLY A 358 -18.91 -2.89 -43.11
C GLY A 358 -19.37 -4.04 -42.22
N ASN A 359 -19.03 -5.28 -42.53
CA ASN A 359 -19.30 -6.45 -41.68
C ASN A 359 -18.16 -6.69 -40.69
N LYS A 360 -18.51 -7.17 -39.49
CA LYS A 360 -17.58 -7.58 -38.43
C LYS A 360 -17.62 -9.10 -38.26
N TYR A 361 -16.44 -9.71 -38.15
CA TYR A 361 -16.28 -11.14 -37.92
C TYR A 361 -15.57 -11.32 -36.58
N ILE A 362 -16.35 -11.71 -35.56
CA ILE A 362 -15.91 -11.84 -34.16
C ILE A 362 -15.92 -13.32 -33.78
N GLU A 363 -14.84 -14.00 -34.12
CA GLU A 363 -14.73 -15.45 -34.00
C GLU A 363 -13.70 -15.84 -32.92
N PRO A 364 -14.00 -16.80 -32.03
CA PRO A 364 -13.08 -17.19 -30.94
C PRO A 364 -11.67 -17.55 -31.40
N GLN A 365 -11.52 -18.01 -32.65
CA GLN A 365 -10.25 -18.33 -33.31
C GLN A 365 -9.30 -17.13 -33.42
N PHE A 366 -9.82 -15.91 -33.27
CA PHE A 366 -9.04 -14.68 -33.26
C PHE A 366 -8.64 -14.22 -31.85
N ILE A 367 -8.95 -15.00 -30.81
CA ILE A 367 -8.45 -14.77 -29.46
C ILE A 367 -6.97 -15.11 -29.40
N GLN A 368 -6.18 -14.19 -28.86
CA GLN A 368 -4.75 -14.28 -28.72
C GLN A 368 -4.36 -14.55 -27.26
N PHE A 369 -3.51 -15.54 -27.06
CA PHE A 369 -2.82 -15.79 -25.80
C PHE A 369 -1.48 -15.06 -25.78
N ASP A 370 -1.23 -14.26 -24.76
CA ASP A 370 0.05 -13.57 -24.61
C ASP A 370 1.17 -14.58 -24.31
N LYS A 371 2.36 -14.37 -24.89
CA LYS A 371 3.56 -15.21 -24.62
C LYS A 371 4.03 -15.10 -23.17
N ASN A 372 3.80 -13.94 -22.55
CA ASN A 372 4.13 -13.68 -21.16
C ASN A 372 2.87 -13.92 -20.31
N VAL A 373 2.62 -15.18 -19.98
CA VAL A 373 1.41 -15.61 -19.29
C VAL A 373 1.41 -15.06 -17.86
N ASN A 374 0.70 -13.96 -17.61
CA ASN A 374 0.31 -13.61 -16.24
C ASN A 374 -0.72 -14.65 -15.74
N THR A 375 -0.85 -14.82 -14.42
CA THR A 375 -1.66 -15.89 -13.80
C THR A 375 -3.11 -15.92 -14.30
N THR A 376 -3.73 -14.75 -14.55
CA THR A 376 -5.12 -14.64 -15.02
C THR A 376 -5.28 -15.05 -16.49
N SER A 377 -4.33 -14.68 -17.35
CA SER A 377 -4.30 -15.14 -18.75
C SER A 377 -4.08 -16.66 -18.84
N LYS A 378 -3.38 -17.25 -17.86
CA LYS A 378 -3.24 -18.70 -17.73
C LYS A 378 -4.59 -19.38 -17.48
N ILE A 379 -5.35 -18.89 -16.51
CA ILE A 379 -6.66 -19.44 -16.14
C ILE A 379 -7.65 -19.37 -17.32
N GLN A 380 -7.71 -18.23 -18.01
CA GLN A 380 -8.60 -18.09 -19.18
C GLN A 380 -8.20 -19.03 -20.33
N LYS A 381 -6.89 -19.17 -20.58
CA LYS A 381 -6.36 -20.11 -21.56
C LYS A 381 -6.68 -21.56 -21.21
N GLU A 382 -6.40 -21.97 -19.97
CA GLU A 382 -6.68 -23.32 -19.47
C GLU A 382 -8.17 -23.64 -19.57
N TYR A 383 -9.05 -22.70 -19.24
CA TYR A 383 -10.49 -22.87 -19.45
C TYR A 383 -10.85 -23.13 -20.92
N LEU A 384 -10.38 -22.27 -21.82
CA LEU A 384 -10.68 -22.38 -23.26
C LEU A 384 -10.19 -23.72 -23.83
N SER A 385 -9.03 -24.20 -23.38
CA SER A 385 -8.47 -25.50 -23.78
C SER A 385 -9.18 -26.69 -23.14
N ASN A 386 -9.42 -26.67 -21.82
CA ASN A 386 -10.05 -27.78 -21.10
C ASN A 386 -11.50 -27.99 -21.53
N GLN A 387 -12.23 -26.92 -21.84
CA GLN A 387 -13.58 -27.00 -22.39
C GLN A 387 -13.62 -27.28 -23.90
N GLN A 388 -12.46 -27.51 -24.52
CA GLN A 388 -12.32 -27.76 -25.95
C GLN A 388 -12.96 -26.66 -26.83
N ILE A 389 -13.05 -25.43 -26.30
CA ILE A 389 -13.54 -24.27 -27.06
C ILE A 389 -12.49 -23.88 -28.09
N THR A 390 -11.22 -23.96 -27.71
CA THR A 390 -10.08 -23.62 -28.58
C THR A 390 -8.82 -24.39 -28.19
N ASN A 391 -7.89 -24.63 -29.13
CA ASN A 391 -6.58 -25.23 -28.86
C ASN A 391 -5.43 -24.36 -29.39
N GLU A 392 -4.17 -24.62 -28.99
CA GLU A 392 -3.03 -24.03 -29.69
C GLU A 392 -2.96 -24.54 -31.14
N TRP A 393 -2.62 -23.67 -32.09
CA TRP A 393 -2.35 -24.12 -33.46
C TRP A 393 -1.17 -25.12 -33.48
N ASN A 394 -1.24 -26.09 -34.39
CA ASN A 394 -0.14 -27.01 -34.59
C ASN A 394 1.02 -26.26 -35.23
N GLN A 395 2.08 -26.00 -34.45
CA GLN A 395 3.24 -25.17 -34.82
C GLN A 395 3.83 -25.47 -36.20
N ASP A 396 3.68 -26.69 -36.71
CA ASP A 396 4.17 -27.08 -38.04
C ASP A 396 3.29 -26.56 -39.21
N ASN A 397 2.02 -26.20 -38.96
CA ASN A 397 1.02 -25.88 -39.97
C ASN A 397 0.11 -24.66 -39.66
N ASP A 398 0.35 -23.88 -38.61
CA ASP A 398 -0.46 -22.72 -38.17
C ASP A 398 -0.98 -21.84 -39.33
N LYS A 399 -0.08 -21.47 -40.25
CA LYS A 399 -0.41 -20.59 -41.38
C LYS A 399 -1.41 -21.21 -42.36
N LEU A 400 -1.29 -22.52 -42.63
CA LEU A 400 -2.21 -23.21 -43.53
C LEU A 400 -3.60 -23.25 -42.90
N GLN A 401 -3.68 -23.59 -41.62
CA GLN A 401 -4.94 -23.70 -40.90
C GLN A 401 -5.63 -22.33 -40.76
N GLN A 402 -4.88 -21.25 -40.51
CA GLN A 402 -5.41 -19.88 -40.52
C GLN A 402 -5.96 -19.47 -41.90
N LYS A 403 -5.30 -19.85 -42.99
CA LYS A 403 -5.79 -19.58 -44.35
C LYS A 403 -7.12 -20.30 -44.64
N GLU A 404 -7.22 -21.58 -44.30
CA GLU A 404 -8.46 -22.34 -44.50
C GLU A 404 -9.61 -21.78 -43.64
N PHE A 405 -9.32 -21.32 -42.43
CA PHE A 405 -10.33 -20.65 -41.62
C PHE A 405 -10.78 -19.32 -42.23
N VAL A 406 -9.85 -18.43 -42.60
CA VAL A 406 -10.21 -17.16 -43.26
C VAL A 406 -10.98 -17.40 -44.57
N LYS A 407 -10.65 -18.48 -45.30
CA LYS A 407 -11.37 -18.91 -46.48
C LYS A 407 -12.82 -19.30 -46.17
N SER A 408 -13.08 -19.97 -45.05
CA SER A 408 -14.44 -20.40 -44.66
C SER A 408 -15.35 -19.22 -44.29
N LEU A 409 -14.79 -18.09 -43.88
CA LEU A 409 -15.53 -16.84 -43.62
C LEU A 409 -16.10 -16.19 -44.89
N ASN A 410 -15.68 -16.63 -46.08
CA ASN A 410 -16.11 -16.11 -47.38
C ASN A 410 -15.98 -14.57 -47.51
N ILE A 411 -14.93 -14.00 -46.91
CA ILE A 411 -14.66 -12.55 -46.98
C ILE A 411 -14.15 -12.15 -48.37
N PHE A 412 -13.24 -12.94 -48.94
CA PHE A 412 -12.57 -12.68 -50.21
C PHE A 412 -13.30 -13.30 -51.39
N THR A 413 -13.39 -12.57 -52.50
CA THR A 413 -14.13 -12.98 -53.69
C THR A 413 -13.28 -12.89 -54.97
N GLY A 414 -13.75 -13.54 -56.05
CA GLY A 414 -13.06 -13.56 -57.34
C GLY A 414 -12.08 -14.72 -57.54
N ASP A 415 -11.47 -14.77 -58.73
CA ASP A 415 -10.54 -15.84 -59.15
C ASP A 415 -9.19 -15.78 -58.40
N ASP A 416 -8.84 -14.62 -57.85
CA ASP A 416 -7.59 -14.38 -57.11
C ASP A 416 -7.76 -14.46 -55.58
N LYS A 417 -8.92 -14.90 -55.08
CA LYS A 417 -9.24 -14.97 -53.64
C LYS A 417 -8.18 -15.70 -52.80
N ASP A 418 -7.63 -16.81 -53.28
CA ASP A 418 -6.65 -17.61 -52.52
C ASP A 418 -5.31 -16.85 -52.35
N LYS A 419 -4.96 -16.01 -53.33
CA LYS A 419 -3.81 -15.11 -53.26
C LYS A 419 -4.07 -14.00 -52.24
N LYS A 420 -5.23 -13.34 -52.31
CA LYS A 420 -5.63 -12.28 -51.36
C LYS A 420 -5.70 -12.77 -49.91
N ILE A 421 -6.24 -13.96 -49.68
CA ILE A 421 -6.23 -14.62 -48.36
C ILE A 421 -4.80 -14.83 -47.87
N SER A 422 -3.92 -15.34 -48.75
CA SER A 422 -2.52 -15.58 -48.39
C SER A 422 -1.77 -14.29 -48.03
N GLU A 423 -1.97 -13.23 -48.82
CA GLU A 423 -1.37 -11.91 -48.56
C GLU A 423 -1.88 -11.32 -47.25
N SER A 424 -3.19 -11.40 -47.02
CA SER A 424 -3.83 -10.85 -45.82
C SER A 424 -3.38 -11.58 -44.55
N VAL A 425 -3.47 -12.92 -44.51
CA VAL A 425 -2.97 -13.73 -43.38
C VAL A 425 -1.48 -13.48 -43.09
N ASN A 426 -0.66 -13.24 -44.12
CA ASN A 426 0.75 -12.90 -43.92
C ASN A 426 0.96 -11.49 -43.34
N SER A 427 0.06 -10.54 -43.63
CA SER A 427 0.19 -9.15 -43.19
C SER A 427 -0.11 -8.91 -41.71
N TYR A 428 -1.02 -9.70 -41.12
CA TYR A 428 -1.45 -9.56 -39.73
C TYR A 428 -1.33 -10.87 -38.94
N TYR A 429 -0.37 -11.72 -39.32
CA TYR A 429 -0.11 -13.05 -38.76
C TYR A 429 -0.54 -13.18 -37.30
N PHE A 430 -1.57 -14.00 -37.06
CA PHE A 430 -2.22 -14.16 -35.77
C PHE A 430 -1.35 -14.99 -34.81
N THR A 431 -0.23 -14.42 -34.37
CA THR A 431 0.71 -15.07 -33.45
C THR A 431 0.03 -15.47 -32.14
N ASN A 432 0.26 -16.71 -31.69
CA ASN A 432 -0.25 -17.23 -30.41
C ASN A 432 -1.78 -17.13 -30.29
N THR A 433 -2.50 -17.19 -31.40
CA THR A 433 -3.96 -17.32 -31.38
C THR A 433 -4.36 -18.77 -31.23
N THR A 434 -5.66 -18.99 -31.11
CA THR A 434 -6.19 -20.33 -30.98
C THR A 434 -6.62 -20.94 -32.30
N ALA A 435 -6.30 -22.21 -32.52
CA ALA A 435 -6.95 -23.04 -33.51
C ALA A 435 -8.34 -23.47 -33.04
N PHE A 436 -9.27 -23.60 -33.98
CA PHE A 436 -10.40 -24.48 -33.75
C PHE A 436 -9.90 -25.93 -33.70
N ASN A 437 -10.59 -26.77 -32.94
CA ASN A 437 -10.50 -28.22 -33.06
C ASN A 437 -10.78 -28.64 -34.51
N TYR A 438 -9.74 -28.79 -35.32
CA TYR A 438 -9.81 -29.71 -36.44
C TYR A 438 -9.82 -31.11 -35.82
N GLY A 439 -11.00 -31.57 -35.40
CA GLY A 439 -11.19 -32.99 -35.12
C GLY A 439 -10.69 -33.72 -36.36
N SER A 440 -9.76 -34.65 -36.20
CA SER A 440 -9.30 -35.48 -37.32
C SER A 440 -10.48 -36.24 -37.96
N ASP A 441 -11.58 -36.40 -37.20
CA ASP A 441 -12.83 -37.01 -37.63
C ASP A 441 -14.03 -36.09 -37.37
N ALA A 442 -14.96 -36.07 -38.33
CA ALA A 442 -16.21 -35.31 -38.29
C ALA A 442 -17.21 -35.75 -37.19
N SER A 443 -16.83 -36.71 -36.34
CA SER A 443 -17.67 -37.31 -35.29
C SER A 443 -17.41 -36.79 -33.88
N GLU A 444 -16.38 -35.98 -33.64
CA GLU A 444 -16.14 -35.38 -32.32
C GLU A 444 -17.05 -34.17 -32.12
N SER A 445 -17.98 -34.26 -31.16
CA SER A 445 -18.86 -33.14 -30.79
C SER A 445 -18.08 -32.13 -29.95
N LEU A 446 -17.37 -31.25 -30.63
CA LEU A 446 -16.60 -30.17 -30.04
C LEU A 446 -17.56 -29.10 -29.49
N PHE A 447 -17.17 -28.41 -28.41
CA PHE A 447 -17.98 -27.33 -27.84
C PHE A 447 -18.16 -26.20 -28.87
N LYS A 448 -19.37 -26.06 -29.42
CA LYS A 448 -19.68 -25.05 -30.42
C LYS A 448 -20.10 -23.75 -29.74
N VAL A 449 -19.34 -22.68 -29.95
CA VAL A 449 -19.74 -21.31 -29.58
C VAL A 449 -20.63 -20.76 -30.69
N ASP A 450 -21.93 -20.96 -30.57
CA ASP A 450 -22.91 -20.53 -31.57
C ASP A 450 -23.17 -19.02 -31.51
N GLU A 451 -23.09 -18.41 -30.32
CA GLU A 451 -23.25 -16.96 -30.13
C GLU A 451 -22.38 -16.47 -28.95
N VAL A 452 -22.17 -15.16 -28.86
CA VAL A 452 -21.45 -14.52 -27.77
C VAL A 452 -22.23 -13.31 -27.28
N LEU A 453 -22.39 -13.23 -25.96
CA LEU A 453 -22.89 -12.05 -25.29
C LEU A 453 -21.71 -11.19 -24.83
N PHE A 454 -21.76 -9.90 -25.09
CA PHE A 454 -20.75 -8.92 -24.69
C PHE A 454 -21.37 -7.92 -23.71
N PHE A 455 -20.70 -7.70 -22.60
CA PHE A 455 -21.05 -6.71 -21.61
C PHE A 455 -19.98 -5.63 -21.60
N ASP A 456 -20.40 -4.40 -21.88
CA ASP A 456 -19.51 -3.24 -21.79
C ASP A 456 -19.18 -3.00 -20.32
N LYS A 457 -17.89 -2.87 -20.01
CA LYS A 457 -17.39 -2.73 -18.63
C LYS A 457 -17.85 -1.44 -17.94
N THR A 458 -18.37 -0.49 -18.71
CA THR A 458 -18.92 0.79 -18.21
C THR A 458 -20.42 0.73 -17.92
N GLN A 459 -21.08 -0.40 -18.19
CA GLN A 459 -22.51 -0.56 -17.93
C GLN A 459 -22.84 -0.43 -16.45
N GLU A 460 -23.91 0.29 -16.13
CA GLU A 460 -24.49 0.26 -14.80
C GLU A 460 -25.01 -1.15 -14.45
N ASN A 461 -24.88 -1.54 -13.18
CA ASN A 461 -25.32 -2.86 -12.68
C ASN A 461 -24.67 -4.05 -13.41
N LEU A 462 -23.48 -3.87 -13.99
CA LEU A 462 -22.75 -4.87 -14.78
C LEU A 462 -22.72 -6.27 -14.15
N ASN A 463 -22.40 -6.36 -12.86
CA ASN A 463 -22.27 -7.65 -12.16
C ASN A 463 -23.62 -8.37 -12.05
N ASN A 464 -24.70 -7.64 -11.76
CA ASN A 464 -26.05 -8.20 -11.73
C ASN A 464 -26.50 -8.65 -13.12
N ASN A 465 -26.16 -7.88 -14.15
CA ASN A 465 -26.45 -8.22 -15.54
C ASN A 465 -25.74 -9.53 -15.93
N ILE A 466 -24.45 -9.67 -15.61
CA ILE A 466 -23.66 -10.88 -15.85
C ILE A 466 -24.25 -12.08 -15.08
N GLU A 467 -24.53 -11.91 -13.78
CA GLU A 467 -25.10 -12.96 -12.93
C GLU A 467 -26.43 -13.49 -13.48
N SER A 468 -27.27 -12.62 -14.05
CA SER A 468 -28.56 -13.00 -14.64
C SER A 468 -28.46 -13.90 -15.89
N VAL A 469 -27.25 -14.02 -16.45
CA VAL A 469 -26.95 -14.75 -17.68
C VAL A 469 -26.15 -16.02 -17.42
N LEU A 470 -25.14 -15.99 -16.54
CA LEU A 470 -24.22 -17.10 -16.37
C LEU A 470 -24.94 -18.43 -16.04
N GLY A 471 -24.62 -19.49 -16.79
CA GLY A 471 -25.18 -20.83 -16.63
C GLY A 471 -26.67 -20.99 -17.01
N GLN A 472 -27.37 -19.92 -17.37
CA GLN A 472 -28.78 -19.97 -17.72
C GLN A 472 -29.01 -20.56 -19.11
N THR A 473 -30.24 -21.01 -19.37
CA THR A 473 -30.67 -21.46 -20.70
C THR A 473 -31.90 -20.68 -21.14
N LYS A 474 -31.75 -19.82 -22.15
CA LYS A 474 -32.79 -18.90 -22.63
C LYS A 474 -32.69 -18.67 -24.15
N SER A 475 -33.66 -18.02 -24.77
CA SER A 475 -33.50 -17.47 -26.12
C SER A 475 -32.54 -16.26 -26.13
N ILE A 476 -32.05 -15.89 -27.31
CA ILE A 476 -31.14 -14.73 -27.44
C ILE A 476 -31.83 -13.42 -27.02
N ASP A 477 -33.09 -13.24 -27.40
CA ASP A 477 -33.87 -12.04 -27.07
C ASP A 477 -34.11 -11.90 -25.56
N GLU A 478 -34.34 -13.02 -24.87
CA GLU A 478 -34.46 -13.05 -23.41
C GLU A 478 -33.13 -12.71 -22.72
N PHE A 479 -31.99 -13.19 -23.23
CA PHE A 479 -30.69 -12.80 -22.69
C PHE A 479 -30.44 -11.31 -22.85
N VAL A 480 -30.64 -10.76 -24.05
CA VAL A 480 -30.42 -9.33 -24.34
C VAL A 480 -31.34 -8.45 -23.50
N SER A 481 -32.64 -8.77 -23.46
CA SER A 481 -33.63 -7.97 -22.71
C SER A 481 -33.47 -8.01 -21.19
N SER A 482 -32.96 -9.12 -20.63
CA SER A 482 -32.77 -9.24 -19.17
C SER A 482 -31.44 -8.69 -18.65
N SER A 483 -30.47 -8.42 -19.53
CA SER A 483 -29.10 -8.13 -19.11
C SER A 483 -28.43 -6.97 -19.85
N ASN A 484 -29.09 -6.38 -20.86
CA ASN A 484 -28.50 -5.37 -21.76
C ASN A 484 -27.20 -5.82 -22.43
N ALA A 485 -27.00 -7.13 -22.58
CA ALA A 485 -25.88 -7.68 -23.31
C ALA A 485 -25.98 -7.33 -24.80
N LEU A 486 -24.82 -7.10 -25.42
CA LEU A 486 -24.66 -6.99 -26.86
C LEU A 486 -24.40 -8.38 -27.46
N THR A 487 -24.73 -8.56 -28.72
CA THR A 487 -24.43 -9.77 -29.51
C THR A 487 -23.35 -9.44 -30.55
N ARG A 488 -22.82 -10.46 -31.23
CA ARG A 488 -21.90 -10.24 -32.36
C ARG A 488 -22.44 -9.28 -33.43
N THR A 489 -23.76 -9.23 -33.60
CA THR A 489 -24.43 -8.39 -34.60
C THR A 489 -24.80 -6.99 -34.10
N THR A 490 -24.90 -6.78 -32.78
CA THR A 490 -25.32 -5.50 -32.20
C THR A 490 -24.16 -4.71 -31.57
N ILE A 491 -22.99 -5.32 -31.39
CA ILE A 491 -21.81 -4.63 -30.88
C ILE A 491 -21.23 -3.62 -31.89
N GLU A 492 -21.22 -2.35 -31.51
CA GLU A 492 -20.77 -1.25 -32.38
C GLU A 492 -19.30 -0.90 -32.19
N ASN A 493 -18.81 -0.81 -30.95
CA ASN A 493 -17.44 -0.40 -30.67
C ASN A 493 -16.51 -1.61 -30.51
N THR A 494 -15.72 -1.91 -31.55
CA THR A 494 -14.75 -3.01 -31.53
C THR A 494 -13.30 -2.55 -31.61
N GLN A 495 -13.05 -1.24 -31.50
CA GLN A 495 -11.74 -0.64 -31.67
C GLN A 495 -11.05 -0.43 -30.31
N ASN A 496 -10.18 -1.36 -29.92
CA ASN A 496 -9.41 -1.33 -28.65
C ASN A 496 -10.29 -1.15 -27.41
N THR A 497 -11.45 -1.81 -27.39
CA THR A 497 -12.42 -1.69 -26.29
C THR A 497 -12.54 -3.01 -25.54
N SER A 498 -12.59 -2.93 -24.21
CA SER A 498 -12.68 -4.10 -23.35
C SER A 498 -14.11 -4.47 -22.98
N TYR A 499 -14.40 -5.78 -23.04
CA TYR A 499 -15.71 -6.35 -22.73
C TYR A 499 -15.54 -7.55 -21.81
N TYR A 500 -16.60 -7.88 -21.08
CA TYR A 500 -16.81 -9.24 -20.58
C TYR A 500 -17.63 -10.02 -21.61
N ALA A 501 -17.14 -11.19 -22.01
CA ALA A 501 -17.79 -12.05 -22.99
C ALA A 501 -18.32 -13.32 -22.33
N VAL A 502 -19.51 -13.75 -22.69
CA VAL A 502 -20.11 -15.02 -22.28
C VAL A 502 -20.47 -15.82 -23.53
N PHE A 503 -19.93 -17.03 -23.62
CA PHE A 503 -20.19 -17.91 -24.76
C PHE A 503 -21.54 -18.61 -24.62
N LEU A 504 -22.22 -18.74 -25.75
CA LEU A 504 -23.52 -19.40 -25.87
C LEU A 504 -23.42 -20.62 -26.78
N THR A 505 -24.02 -21.73 -26.36
CA THR A 505 -24.15 -22.95 -27.16
C THR A 505 -25.62 -23.24 -27.43
N LYS A 506 -25.95 -23.52 -28.70
CA LYS A 506 -27.33 -23.72 -29.14
C LYS A 506 -27.83 -25.12 -28.79
N ASN A 507 -29.01 -25.18 -28.19
CA ASN A 507 -29.74 -26.42 -27.93
C ASN A 507 -30.65 -26.79 -29.12
N SER A 508 -31.08 -28.05 -29.16
CA SER A 508 -31.95 -28.60 -30.23
C SER A 508 -33.31 -27.91 -30.35
N ASN A 509 -33.80 -27.28 -29.27
CA ASN A 509 -35.06 -26.55 -29.22
C ASN A 509 -34.94 -25.06 -29.58
N GLY A 510 -33.76 -24.60 -30.04
CA GLY A 510 -33.53 -23.21 -30.44
C GLY A 510 -33.20 -22.25 -29.31
N THR A 511 -33.11 -22.71 -28.05
CA THR A 511 -32.54 -21.92 -26.95
C THR A 511 -31.02 -22.03 -26.91
N TYR A 512 -30.39 -21.22 -26.08
CA TYR A 512 -28.95 -21.17 -25.89
C TYR A 512 -28.61 -21.41 -24.43
N LYS A 513 -27.63 -22.27 -24.16
CA LYS A 513 -27.02 -22.43 -22.84
C LYS A 513 -25.84 -21.46 -22.74
N ALA A 514 -25.87 -20.58 -21.76
CA ALA A 514 -24.76 -19.69 -21.45
C ALA A 514 -23.67 -20.41 -20.66
N ALA A 515 -22.42 -20.07 -20.93
CA ALA A 515 -21.30 -20.48 -20.10
C ALA A 515 -21.50 -20.00 -18.66
N ASN A 516 -20.94 -20.74 -17.72
CA ASN A 516 -20.97 -20.41 -16.30
C ASN A 516 -19.87 -19.41 -15.89
N ARG A 517 -19.15 -18.82 -16.84
CA ARG A 517 -18.13 -17.81 -16.55
C ARG A 517 -18.03 -16.79 -17.66
N THR A 518 -17.36 -15.68 -17.33
CA THR A 518 -16.99 -14.67 -18.32
C THR A 518 -15.55 -14.87 -18.79
N LEU A 519 -15.28 -14.38 -20.00
CA LEU A 519 -13.95 -14.07 -20.49
C LEU A 519 -13.79 -12.55 -20.50
N ASN A 520 -12.65 -12.07 -20.05
CA ASN A 520 -12.32 -10.66 -20.21
C ASN A 520 -11.53 -10.51 -21.51
N VAL A 521 -12.03 -9.67 -22.41
CA VAL A 521 -11.48 -9.55 -23.76
C VAL A 521 -11.26 -8.10 -24.13
N LEU A 522 -10.21 -7.83 -24.91
CA LEU A 522 -9.94 -6.55 -25.58
C LEU A 522 -10.16 -6.76 -27.08
N LEU A 523 -11.24 -6.20 -27.61
CA LEU A 523 -11.55 -6.29 -29.04
C LEU A 523 -10.64 -5.33 -29.81
N GLN A 524 -10.03 -5.83 -30.89
CA GLN A 524 -9.14 -5.04 -31.75
C GLN A 524 -9.48 -5.26 -33.23
N GLU A 525 -9.92 -4.20 -33.90
CA GLU A 525 -10.26 -4.29 -35.32
C GLU A 525 -9.04 -4.44 -36.23
N ILE A 526 -9.17 -5.32 -37.21
CA ILE A 526 -8.25 -5.49 -38.33
C ILE A 526 -9.07 -5.35 -39.62
N ALA A 527 -8.88 -4.23 -40.31
CA ALA A 527 -9.51 -4.00 -41.59
C ALA A 527 -8.90 -4.91 -42.66
N VAL A 528 -9.75 -5.64 -43.36
CA VAL A 528 -9.38 -6.55 -44.43
C VAL A 528 -9.95 -6.03 -45.74
N VAL A 529 -9.06 -5.76 -46.70
CA VAL A 529 -9.44 -5.28 -48.03
C VAL A 529 -9.53 -6.47 -48.97
N ASP A 530 -10.72 -6.71 -49.52
CA ASP A 530 -10.94 -7.67 -50.61
C ASP A 530 -10.39 -7.14 -51.93
#